data_AF-A0A644ZV47-F1
#
_entry.id   AF-A0A644ZV47-F1
#
_cell.length_a   1.000
_cell.length_b   1.000
_cell.length_c   1.000
_cell.angle_alpha   90.00
_cell.angle_beta   90.00
_cell.angle_gamma   90.00
#
_symmetry.space_group_name_H-M   'P 1'
#
loop_
_entity.id
_entity.type
_entity.pdbx_description
1 polymer ?
#
loop_
_entity_poly.entity_id
_entity_poly.type
_entity_poly.pdbx_seq_one_letter_code
_entity_poly.pdbx_strand_id
1 'polypeptide(L)'
;MEVITAAASGEARPEAFILKIILTAATLGAGFKGGEIVPTLFVGATFGNVAGGILGLDPSFGAALGMIALFCGVTNCPLTSLILSVELFGSKGLLFYAIASAVSYRLSGYYGLYSSQKIVYSKHRPEFIDQKTL
;
A
#
# COMPACT_ATOMS: atom_id res chain seq x y z
N MET A 1 3.14 -8.05 14.17
CA MET A 1 3.42 -6.62 14.38
C MET A 1 4.91 -6.34 14.46
N GLU A 2 5.72 -7.19 15.10
CA GLU A 2 7.17 -6.96 15.23
C GLU A 2 7.91 -6.64 13.93
N VAL A 3 7.62 -7.33 12.82
CA VAL A 3 8.32 -7.07 11.55
C VAL A 3 7.90 -5.74 10.93
N ILE A 4 6.65 -5.32 11.12
CA ILE A 4 6.18 -4.01 10.62
C ILE A 4 6.84 -2.90 11.44
N THR A 5 6.91 -3.07 12.77
CA THR A 5 7.58 -2.12 13.64
C THR A 5 9.08 -2.08 13.38
N ALA A 6 9.71 -3.22 13.09
CA ALA A 6 11.13 -3.29 12.70
C ALA A 6 11.38 -2.57 11.36
N ALA A 7 10.53 -2.80 10.35
CA ALA A 7 10.63 -2.10 9.08
C ALA A 7 10.42 -0.58 9.25
N ALA A 8 9.52 -0.19 10.15
CA ALA A 8 9.28 1.21 10.53
C ALA A 8 10.40 1.80 11.41
N SER A 9 11.27 0.99 11.99
CA SER A 9 12.48 1.43 12.71
C SER A 9 13.75 1.35 11.85
N GLY A 10 13.61 1.01 10.56
CA GLY A 10 14.71 1.02 9.61
C GLY A 10 15.30 -0.35 9.28
N GLU A 11 14.81 -1.44 9.89
CA GLU A 11 15.31 -2.79 9.66
C GLU A 11 14.27 -3.68 8.97
N ALA A 12 14.52 -4.04 7.71
CA ALA A 12 13.74 -5.05 7.01
C ALA A 12 14.63 -6.04 6.27
N ARG A 13 14.21 -7.32 6.29
CA ARG A 13 14.82 -8.34 5.44
C ARG A 13 14.34 -8.17 3.99
N PRO A 14 15.23 -8.07 2.99
CA PRO A 14 14.85 -7.87 1.60
C PRO A 14 13.89 -8.93 1.05
N GLU A 15 14.00 -10.18 1.48
CA GLU A 15 13.15 -11.28 1.04
C GLU A 15 11.73 -11.25 1.64
N ALA A 16 11.51 -10.48 2.71
CA ALA A 16 10.27 -10.55 3.49
C ALA A 16 9.03 -10.14 2.68
N PHE A 17 9.14 -9.13 1.81
CA PHE A 17 8.00 -8.65 1.04
C PHE A 17 7.51 -9.70 0.03
N ILE A 18 8.43 -10.35 -0.70
CA ILE A 18 8.10 -11.39 -1.70
C ILE A 18 7.51 -12.61 -1.01
N LEU A 19 8.16 -13.09 0.06
CA LEU A 19 7.68 -14.24 0.81
C LEU A 19 6.28 -13.99 1.36
N LYS A 20 6.00 -12.77 1.86
CA LYS A 20 4.67 -12.46 2.37
C LYS A 20 3.62 -12.43 1.27
N ILE A 21 3.92 -11.89 0.08
CA ILE A 21 3.01 -11.94 -1.07
C ILE A 21 2.65 -13.40 -1.40
N ILE A 22 3.65 -14.27 -1.55
CA ILE A 22 3.45 -15.68 -1.92
C ILE A 22 2.63 -16.42 -0.85
N LEU A 23 2.99 -16.25 0.43
CA LEU A 23 2.31 -16.91 1.54
C LEU A 23 0.86 -16.41 1.71
N THR A 24 0.62 -15.12 1.51
CA THR A 24 -0.74 -14.56 1.56
C THR A 24 -1.57 -15.08 0.39
N ALA A 25 -1.03 -15.10 -0.84
CA ALA A 25 -1.71 -15.68 -1.99
C ALA A 25 -2.02 -17.16 -1.79
N ALA A 26 -1.09 -17.94 -1.25
CA ALA A 26 -1.31 -19.35 -0.94
C ALA A 26 -2.40 -19.56 0.14
N THR A 27 -2.41 -18.72 1.18
CA THR A 27 -3.41 -18.80 2.26
C THR A 27 -4.82 -18.47 1.76
N LEU A 28 -4.96 -17.42 0.97
CA LEU A 28 -6.24 -17.03 0.37
C LEU A 28 -6.69 -18.04 -0.68
N GLY A 29 -5.77 -18.54 -1.52
CA GLY A 29 -6.04 -19.59 -2.50
C GLY A 29 -6.45 -20.92 -1.88
N ALA A 30 -5.98 -21.21 -0.65
CA ALA A 30 -6.41 -22.36 0.14
C ALA A 30 -7.79 -22.17 0.81
N GLY A 31 -8.43 -21.01 0.64
CA GLY A 31 -9.78 -20.73 1.14
C GLY A 31 -9.84 -20.27 2.60
N PHE A 32 -8.72 -19.89 3.22
CA PHE A 32 -8.75 -19.29 4.55
C PHE A 32 -9.37 -17.90 4.49
N LYS A 33 -10.41 -17.69 5.30
CA LYS A 33 -11.06 -16.38 5.46
C LYS A 33 -10.26 -15.55 6.47
N GLY A 34 -9.49 -14.59 5.97
CA GLY A 34 -8.72 -13.64 6.77
C GLY A 34 -8.67 -12.27 6.09
N GLY A 35 -8.34 -11.24 6.86
CA GLY A 35 -8.19 -9.88 6.33
C GLY A 35 -6.90 -9.71 5.53
N GLU A 36 -6.98 -9.03 4.39
CA GLU A 36 -5.85 -8.83 3.46
C GLU A 36 -5.13 -7.48 3.67
N ILE A 37 -5.71 -6.60 4.50
CA ILE A 37 -5.17 -5.28 4.82
C ILE A 37 -3.82 -5.39 5.51
N VAL A 38 -3.72 -6.19 6.58
CA VAL A 38 -2.47 -6.32 7.35
C VAL A 38 -1.33 -6.92 6.52
N PRO A 39 -1.54 -7.98 5.72
CA PRO A 39 -0.56 -8.42 4.73
C PRO A 39 -0.12 -7.32 3.76
N THR A 40 -1.05 -6.50 3.28
CA THR A 40 -0.74 -5.38 2.38
C THR A 40 0.15 -4.35 3.08
N LEU A 41 -0.18 -3.95 4.31
CA LEU A 41 0.65 -3.02 5.09
C LEU A 41 2.05 -3.60 5.35
N PHE A 42 2.14 -4.90 5.64
CA PHE A 42 3.42 -5.59 5.83
C PHE A 42 4.29 -5.53 4.58
N VAL A 43 3.72 -5.91 3.42
CA VAL A 43 4.44 -5.94 2.14
C VAL A 43 4.90 -4.54 1.79
N GLY A 44 4.03 -3.53 1.94
CA GLY A 44 4.37 -2.15 1.66
C GLY A 44 5.47 -1.61 2.57
N ALA A 45 5.43 -1.91 3.87
CA ALA A 45 6.45 -1.47 4.82
C ALA A 45 7.82 -2.10 4.54
N THR A 46 7.85 -3.42 4.33
CA THR A 46 9.10 -4.14 4.08
C THR A 46 9.70 -3.80 2.72
N PHE A 47 8.88 -3.69 1.67
CA PHE A 47 9.35 -3.21 0.37
C PHE A 47 9.81 -1.76 0.42
N GLY A 48 9.04 -0.88 1.06
CA GLY A 48 9.36 0.54 1.20
C GLY A 48 10.65 0.79 1.96
N ASN A 49 10.92 -0.01 3.01
CA ASN A 49 12.18 0.05 3.76
C ASN A 49 13.38 -0.26 2.86
N VAL A 50 13.32 -1.38 2.14
CA VAL A 50 14.39 -1.85 1.26
C VAL A 50 14.60 -0.86 0.10
N ALA A 51 13.51 -0.43 -0.54
CA ALA A 51 13.55 0.57 -1.61
C ALA A 51 14.10 1.92 -1.11
N GLY A 52 13.71 2.35 0.09
CA GLY A 52 14.22 3.55 0.73
C GLY A 52 15.75 3.50 0.91
N GLY A 53 16.26 2.40 1.45
CA GLY A 53 17.71 2.19 1.59
C GLY A 53 18.47 2.23 0.26
N ILE A 54 17.91 1.65 -0.80
CA ILE A 54 18.52 1.68 -2.16
C ILE A 54 18.50 3.10 -2.74
N LEU A 55 17.43 3.86 -2.52
CA LEU A 55 17.26 5.22 -3.01
C LEU A 55 18.02 6.28 -2.19
N GLY A 56 18.73 5.87 -1.14
CA GLY A 56 19.43 6.78 -0.22
C GLY A 56 18.49 7.61 0.67
N LEU A 57 17.23 7.17 0.81
CA LEU A 57 16.27 7.74 1.75
C LEU A 57 16.42 7.07 3.12
N ASP A 58 15.94 7.73 4.16
CA ASP A 58 15.78 7.10 5.46
C ASP A 58 14.89 5.84 5.32
N PRO A 59 15.37 4.64 5.70
CA PRO A 59 14.61 3.41 5.49
C PRO A 59 13.28 3.38 6.25
N SER A 60 13.17 4.06 7.40
CA SER A 60 11.91 4.17 8.14
C SER A 60 10.91 5.04 7.39
N PHE A 61 11.38 6.14 6.80
CA PHE A 61 10.54 6.99 5.94
C PHE A 61 10.11 6.27 4.66
N GLY A 62 11.02 5.50 4.05
CA GLY A 62 10.70 4.63 2.91
C GLY A 62 9.63 3.59 3.25
N ALA A 63 9.72 2.98 4.43
CA ALA A 63 8.73 2.02 4.93
C ALA A 63 7.34 2.64 5.06
N ALA A 64 7.24 3.85 5.63
CA ALA A 64 5.99 4.59 5.74
C ALA A 64 5.39 4.90 4.37
N LEU A 65 6.19 5.40 3.42
CA LEU A 65 5.76 5.68 2.06
C LEU A 65 5.27 4.42 1.33
N GLY A 66 6.03 3.32 1.40
CA GLY A 66 5.67 2.06 0.76
C GLY A 66 4.40 1.45 1.34
N MET A 67 4.22 1.52 2.67
CA MET A 67 3.01 1.04 3.35
C MET A 67 1.76 1.77 2.84
N ILE A 68 1.80 3.10 2.79
CA ILE A 68 0.67 3.94 2.39
C ILE A 68 0.41 3.85 0.88
N ALA A 69 1.47 3.84 0.07
CA ALA A 69 1.34 3.68 -1.37
C ALA A 69 0.69 2.34 -1.73
N LEU A 70 1.14 1.24 -1.12
CA LEU A 70 0.59 -0.08 -1.43
C LEU A 70 -0.86 -0.22 -0.92
N PHE A 71 -1.14 0.27 0.29
CA PHE A 71 -2.51 0.30 0.80
C PHE A 71 -3.46 1.08 -0.11
N CYS A 72 -3.03 2.25 -0.60
CA CYS A 72 -3.80 3.06 -1.52
C CYS A 72 -4.05 2.36 -2.87
N GLY A 73 -3.02 1.74 -3.44
CA GLY A 73 -3.12 1.05 -4.73
C GLY A 73 -4.09 -0.14 -4.67
N VAL A 74 -4.04 -0.90 -3.58
CA VAL A 74 -4.88 -2.10 -3.40
C VAL A 74 -6.32 -1.74 -3.04
N THR A 75 -6.56 -0.69 -2.25
CA THR A 75 -7.92 -0.29 -1.83
C THR A 75 -8.58 0.73 -2.74
N ASN A 76 -7.83 1.36 -3.64
CA ASN A 76 -8.29 2.49 -4.46
C ASN A 76 -8.88 3.67 -3.64
N CYS A 77 -8.40 3.88 -2.42
CA CYS A 77 -8.90 4.91 -1.50
C CYS A 77 -7.81 5.93 -1.14
N PRO A 78 -7.55 6.96 -1.97
CA PRO A 78 -6.47 7.92 -1.72
C PRO A 78 -6.68 8.77 -0.47
N LEU A 79 -7.90 9.26 -0.23
CA LEU A 79 -8.20 10.09 0.95
C LEU A 79 -8.06 9.30 2.26
N THR A 80 -8.58 8.07 2.31
CA THR A 80 -8.45 7.20 3.48
C THR A 80 -6.98 6.87 3.77
N SER A 81 -6.22 6.58 2.71
CA SER A 81 -4.77 6.29 2.83
C SER A 81 -4.00 7.49 3.37
N LEU A 82 -4.38 8.70 2.96
CA LEU A 82 -3.80 9.94 3.47
C LEU A 82 -4.08 10.16 4.95
N ILE A 83 -5.34 10.02 5.38
CA ILE A 83 -5.69 10.16 6.80
C ILE A 83 -4.95 9.12 7.64
N LEU A 84 -4.96 7.86 7.19
CA LEU A 84 -4.24 6.76 7.84
C LEU A 84 -2.73 7.06 7.97
N SER A 85 -2.12 7.66 6.95
CA SER A 85 -0.69 8.02 6.99
C SER A 85 -0.37 9.04 8.08
N VAL A 86 -1.25 10.00 8.30
CA VAL A 86 -1.08 11.03 9.33
C VAL A 86 -1.28 10.44 10.72
N GLU A 87 -2.24 9.53 10.89
CA GLU A 87 -2.46 8.86 12.17
C GLU A 87 -1.28 7.94 12.56
N LEU A 88 -0.71 7.22 11.59
CA LEU A 88 0.37 6.28 11.85
C LEU A 88 1.75 6.94 11.96
N PHE A 89 2.05 7.92 11.12
CA PHE A 89 3.40 8.47 10.95
C PHE A 89 3.50 9.98 11.21
N GLY A 90 2.38 10.64 11.50
CA GLY A 90 2.32 12.09 11.72
C GLY A 90 2.26 12.91 10.43
N SER A 91 2.02 14.21 10.58
CA SER A 91 1.77 15.14 9.48
C SER A 91 3.02 15.63 8.73
N LYS A 92 4.23 15.39 9.26
CA LYS A 92 5.48 15.88 8.66
C LYS A 92 5.72 15.37 7.24
N GLY A 93 5.27 14.15 6.94
CA GLY A 93 5.41 13.50 5.63
C GLY A 93 4.21 13.67 4.69
N LEU A 94 3.19 14.46 5.07
CA LEU A 94 1.89 14.51 4.40
C LEU A 94 1.98 14.70 2.88
N LEU A 95 2.82 15.63 2.43
CA LEU A 95 2.99 15.91 1.00
C LEU A 95 3.53 14.69 0.24
N PHE A 96 4.49 13.98 0.81
CA PHE A 96 5.06 12.79 0.20
C PHE A 96 4.05 11.64 0.19
N TYR A 97 3.28 11.46 1.26
CA TYR A 97 2.20 10.48 1.31
C TYR A 97 1.11 10.80 0.28
N ALA A 98 0.77 12.07 0.09
CA ALA A 98 -0.20 12.52 -0.92
C ALA A 98 0.26 12.19 -2.33
N ILE A 99 1.52 12.48 -2.66
CA ILE A 99 2.07 12.18 -3.98
C ILE A 99 2.16 10.67 -4.19
N ALA A 100 2.67 9.92 -3.20
CA ALA A 100 2.81 8.47 -3.30
C ALA A 100 1.46 7.76 -3.47
N SER A 101 0.45 8.17 -2.69
CA SER A 101 -0.92 7.65 -2.82
C SER A 101 -1.58 8.04 -4.15
N ALA A 102 -1.41 9.28 -4.62
CA ALA A 102 -1.95 9.71 -5.91
C ALA A 102 -1.33 8.94 -7.09
N VAL A 103 -0.02 8.75 -7.08
CA VAL A 103 0.69 7.97 -8.11
C VAL A 103 0.26 6.51 -8.05
N SER A 104 0.22 5.91 -6.86
CA SER A 104 -0.22 4.52 -6.68
C SER A 104 -1.67 4.30 -7.14
N TYR A 105 -2.58 5.19 -6.75
CA TYR A 105 -3.97 5.16 -7.18
C TYR A 105 -4.11 5.23 -8.69
N ARG A 106 -3.30 6.06 -9.37
CA ARG A 106 -3.34 6.17 -10.82
C ARG A 106 -2.78 4.93 -11.52
N LEU A 107 -1.71 4.34 -10.98
CA LEU A 107 -1.03 3.18 -11.56
C LEU A 107 -1.74 1.84 -11.26
N SER A 108 -2.52 1.74 -10.19
CA SER A 108 -3.30 0.52 -9.88
C SER A 108 -4.40 0.23 -10.90
N GLY A 109 -4.75 1.21 -11.74
CA GLY A 109 -5.78 1.04 -12.77
C GLY A 109 -7.15 0.76 -12.13
N TYR A 110 -7.89 -0.21 -12.64
CA TYR A 110 -9.18 -0.62 -12.07
C TYR A 110 -9.08 -1.89 -11.25
N TYR A 111 -7.88 -2.32 -10.87
CA TYR A 111 -7.70 -3.48 -10.01
C TYR A 111 -7.83 -3.08 -8.55
N GLY A 112 -8.48 -3.91 -7.75
CA GLY A 112 -8.66 -3.62 -6.33
C GLY A 112 -8.98 -4.85 -5.51
N LEU A 113 -8.81 -4.74 -4.21
CA LEU A 113 -9.14 -5.80 -3.26
C LEU A 113 -10.65 -6.12 -3.25
N TYR A 114 -11.48 -5.11 -3.50
CA TYR A 114 -12.92 -5.19 -3.34
C TYR A 114 -13.62 -5.17 -4.71
N SER A 115 -13.83 -6.33 -5.34
CA SER A 115 -14.44 -6.43 -6.68
C SER A 115 -15.84 -5.80 -6.83
N SER A 116 -16.54 -5.57 -5.72
CA SER A 116 -17.81 -4.84 -5.67
C SER A 116 -17.68 -3.31 -5.61
N GLN A 117 -16.48 -2.78 -5.36
CA GLN A 117 -16.18 -1.35 -5.39
C GLN A 117 -16.39 -0.80 -6.81
N LYS A 118 -17.07 0.34 -6.90
CA LYS A 118 -17.29 1.07 -8.15
C LYS A 118 -16.43 2.33 -8.20
N ILE A 119 -15.79 2.53 -9.34
CA ILE A 119 -15.05 3.75 -9.67
C ILE A 119 -15.92 4.54 -10.65
N VAL A 120 -16.47 5.65 -10.15
CA VAL A 120 -17.49 6.45 -10.84
C VAL A 120 -16.89 7.25 -12.01
N TYR A 121 -15.70 7.79 -11.82
CA TYR A 121 -14.99 8.62 -12.80
C TYR A 121 -13.68 7.98 -13.23
N SER A 122 -13.31 8.20 -14.50
CA SER A 122 -12.04 7.72 -15.03
C SER A 122 -10.85 8.32 -14.29
N LYS A 123 -9.84 7.48 -14.01
CA LYS A 123 -8.59 7.91 -13.37
C LYS A 123 -7.69 8.73 -14.30
N HIS A 124 -7.98 8.71 -15.61
CA HIS A 124 -7.14 9.34 -16.63
C HIS A 124 -7.85 10.49 -17.37
N ARG A 125 -9.18 10.48 -17.40
CA ARG A 125 -10.01 11.42 -18.17
C ARG A 125 -11.18 11.90 -17.31
N PRO A 126 -11.70 13.12 -17.52
CA PRO A 126 -12.87 13.62 -16.83
C PRO A 126 -14.16 13.02 -17.43
N GLU A 127 -14.23 11.69 -17.46
CA GLU A 127 -15.31 10.91 -18.04
C GLU A 127 -15.97 10.07 -16.95
N PHE A 128 -17.30 10.00 -16.96
CA PHE A 128 -18.08 9.12 -16.10
C PHE A 128 -18.09 7.71 -16.70
N ILE A 129 -17.75 6.69 -15.91
CA ILE A 129 -17.58 5.30 -16.37
C ILE A 129 -18.37 4.27 -15.55
N ASP A 130 -18.70 4.58 -14.28
CA ASP A 130 -19.35 3.68 -13.31
C ASP A 130 -18.86 2.21 -13.36
N GLN A 131 -17.55 2.02 -13.40
CA GLN A 131 -16.95 0.70 -13.60
C GLN A 131 -16.63 0.02 -12.27
N LYS A 132 -16.93 -1.28 -12.16
CA LYS A 132 -16.48 -2.09 -11.01
C LYS A 132 -14.98 -2.36 -11.09
N THR A 133 -14.34 -2.46 -9.94
CA THR A 133 -12.96 -2.92 -9.88
C THR A 133 -12.84 -4.41 -10.19
N LEU A 134 -11.71 -4.79 -10.79
CA LEU A 134 -11.32 -6.15 -11.13
C LEU A 134 -10.51 -6.79 -10.00
#